data_AF-A0A6A0AK82-F1
#
_entry.id   AF-A0A6A0AK82-F1
#
_cell.length_a   1.000
_cell.length_b   1.000
_cell.length_c   1.000
_cell.angle_alpha   90.00
_cell.angle_beta   90.00
_cell.angle_gamma   90.00
#
_symmetry.space_group_name_H-M   'P 1'
#
loop_
_entity.id
_entity.type
_entity.pdbx_description
1 polymer ?
#
loop_
_entity_poly.entity_id
_entity_poly.type
_entity_poly.pdbx_seq_one_letter_code
_entity_poly.pdbx_strand_id
1 'polypeptide(L)'
;VELSGPADQGSSLPLVDCQDIEAVVAAWTGIPTESMSADEKGRLVQLGSVLKERLIGQDQAVDAVAAALMRARCGLKDPNRPIASLLLVGPTGVGKTELVKVLTEQYFGRRDALIRLDMSEYMERHTVSRMIGAP
;
A
#
# COMPACT_ATOMS: atom_id res chain seq x y z
N VAL A 1 -11.13 -21.23 -13.42
CA VAL A 1 -10.96 -22.68 -13.21
C VAL A 1 -11.80 -23.03 -12.00
N GLU A 2 -13.03 -23.46 -12.23
CA GLU A 2 -13.91 -23.92 -11.16
C GLU A 2 -13.40 -25.29 -10.67
N LEU A 3 -12.98 -25.36 -9.42
CA LEU A 3 -12.63 -26.61 -8.76
C LEU A 3 -13.90 -27.19 -8.13
N SER A 4 -14.71 -27.89 -8.92
CA SER A 4 -15.78 -28.75 -8.38
C SER A 4 -15.21 -30.12 -8.04
N GLY A 5 -15.02 -30.39 -6.74
CA GLY A 5 -14.84 -31.74 -6.19
C GLY A 5 -16.18 -32.48 -6.09
N PRO A 6 -16.17 -33.82 -5.91
CA PRO A 6 -17.40 -34.61 -5.90
C PRO A 6 -18.25 -34.24 -4.67
N ALA A 7 -19.56 -34.11 -4.88
CA ALA A 7 -20.52 -33.85 -3.82
C ALA A 7 -20.68 -35.08 -2.92
N ASP A 8 -20.00 -35.06 -1.78
CA ASP A 8 -20.23 -36.03 -0.71
C ASP A 8 -21.45 -35.59 0.12
N GLN A 9 -22.51 -36.40 0.08
CA GLN A 9 -23.75 -36.18 0.81
C GLN A 9 -23.49 -36.48 2.29
N GLY A 10 -23.11 -35.47 3.08
CA GLY A 10 -23.09 -35.58 4.54
C GLY A 10 -22.12 -34.72 5.33
N SER A 11 -21.24 -33.93 4.72
CA SER A 11 -20.34 -33.05 5.48
C SER A 11 -20.88 -31.63 5.53
N SER A 12 -21.35 -31.17 6.68
CA SER A 12 -21.73 -29.78 6.95
C SER A 12 -20.49 -28.89 7.13
N LEU A 13 -19.53 -28.98 6.21
CA LEU A 13 -18.34 -28.15 6.26
C LEU A 13 -18.74 -26.74 5.83
N PRO A 14 -18.41 -25.70 6.64
CA PRO A 14 -18.70 -24.32 6.28
C PRO A 14 -18.00 -24.00 4.95
N LEU A 15 -18.76 -23.45 4.00
CA LEU A 15 -18.24 -22.97 2.73
C LEU A 15 -17.41 -21.71 3.02
N VAL A 16 -16.11 -21.76 2.72
CA VAL A 16 -15.22 -20.61 2.85
C VAL A 16 -15.23 -19.83 1.55
N ASP A 17 -15.60 -18.55 1.62
CA ASP A 17 -15.61 -17.65 0.46
C ASP A 17 -14.41 -16.67 0.48
N CYS A 18 -14.34 -15.80 -0.53
CA CYS A 18 -13.28 -14.78 -0.59
C CYS A 18 -13.36 -13.78 0.57
N GLN A 19 -14.56 -13.49 1.09
CA GLN A 19 -14.75 -12.55 2.20
C GLN A 19 -14.17 -13.11 3.50
N ASP A 20 -14.32 -14.42 3.73
CA ASP A 20 -13.73 -15.10 4.87
C ASP A 20 -12.20 -15.02 4.84
N ILE A 21 -11.58 -15.24 3.68
CA ILE A 21 -10.12 -15.13 3.49
C ILE A 21 -9.67 -13.69 3.72
N GLU A 22 -10.39 -12.71 3.14
CA GLU A 22 -10.09 -11.29 3.30
C GLU A 22 -10.15 -10.87 4.77
N ALA A 23 -11.20 -11.23 5.49
CA ALA A 23 -11.37 -10.92 6.91
C ALA A 23 -10.19 -11.42 7.76
N VAL A 24 -9.73 -12.65 7.51
CA VAL A 24 -8.58 -13.23 8.23
C VAL A 24 -7.28 -12.50 7.88
N VAL A 25 -7.02 -12.24 6.60
CA VAL A 25 -5.80 -11.54 6.17
C VAL A 25 -5.78 -10.11 6.69
N ALA A 26 -6.93 -9.41 6.67
CA ALA A 26 -7.05 -8.06 7.22
C ALA A 26 -6.83 -8.04 8.72
N ALA A 27 -7.37 -9.03 9.45
CA ALA A 27 -7.15 -9.17 10.89
C ALA A 27 -5.67 -9.42 11.24
N TRP A 28 -4.96 -10.23 10.44
CA TRP A 28 -3.55 -10.54 10.68
C TRP A 28 -2.61 -9.39 10.30
N THR A 29 -2.88 -8.72 9.18
CA THR A 29 -1.99 -7.68 8.64
C THR A 29 -2.33 -6.29 9.15
N GLY A 30 -3.55 -6.07 9.67
CA GLY A 30 -4.06 -4.73 9.98
C GLY A 30 -4.27 -3.85 8.75
N ILE A 31 -4.26 -4.45 7.55
CA ILE A 31 -4.44 -3.79 6.26
C ILE A 31 -5.78 -4.27 5.68
N PRO A 32 -6.74 -3.39 5.39
CA PRO A 32 -7.99 -3.78 4.74
C PRO A 32 -7.72 -4.46 3.40
N THR A 33 -8.28 -5.66 3.20
CA THR A 33 -8.03 -6.50 2.02
C THR A 33 -9.22 -6.58 1.07
N GLU A 34 -10.25 -5.76 1.28
CA GLU A 34 -11.47 -5.74 0.45
C GLU A 34 -11.10 -5.76 -1.05
N SER A 35 -11.39 -6.86 -1.73
CA SER A 35 -11.11 -6.97 -3.15
C SER A 35 -12.01 -6.01 -3.93
N MET A 36 -11.42 -4.93 -4.45
CA MET A 36 -12.05 -3.95 -5.35
C MET A 36 -13.51 -3.62 -5.00
N SER A 37 -13.77 -3.05 -3.82
CA SER A 37 -14.99 -2.24 -3.70
C SER A 37 -14.94 -1.17 -4.81
N ALA A 38 -16.06 -0.95 -5.52
CA ALA A 38 -16.14 0.06 -6.58
C ALA A 38 -15.63 1.45 -6.12
N ASP A 39 -15.71 1.67 -4.82
CA ASP A 39 -15.24 2.84 -4.09
C ASP A 39 -13.72 3.02 -4.14
N GLU A 40 -12.92 1.96 -4.04
CA GLU A 40 -11.45 2.04 -4.00
C GLU A 40 -10.85 2.33 -5.39
N LYS A 41 -11.48 1.81 -6.44
CA LYS A 41 -11.22 2.17 -7.84
C LYS A 41 -11.44 3.67 -8.06
N GLY A 42 -12.57 4.19 -7.56
CA GLY A 42 -12.89 5.61 -7.63
C GLY A 42 -11.85 6.47 -6.91
N ARG A 43 -11.47 6.09 -5.69
CA ARG A 43 -10.41 6.77 -4.91
C ARG A 43 -9.07 6.78 -5.63
N LEU A 44 -8.67 5.67 -6.25
CA LEU A 44 -7.41 5.60 -6.98
C LEU A 44 -7.39 6.51 -8.21
N VAL A 45 -8.50 6.59 -8.94
CA VAL A 45 -8.65 7.52 -10.09
C VAL A 45 -8.57 8.97 -9.63
N GLN A 46 -9.15 9.30 -8.48
CA GLN A 46 -9.15 10.65 -7.91
C GLN A 46 -7.88 10.99 -7.11
N LEU A 47 -6.99 10.01 -6.87
CA LEU A 47 -5.81 10.17 -6.01
C LEU A 47 -4.92 11.33 -6.48
N GLY A 48 -4.67 11.43 -7.79
CA GLY A 48 -3.83 12.48 -8.35
C GLY A 48 -4.38 13.88 -8.11
N SER A 49 -5.69 14.11 -8.31
CA SER A 49 -6.33 15.40 -8.06
C SER A 49 -6.29 15.77 -6.58
N VAL A 50 -6.62 14.82 -5.69
CA VAL A 50 -6.63 15.07 -4.24
C VAL A 50 -5.21 15.38 -3.72
N LEU A 51 -4.20 14.72 -4.26
CA LEU A 51 -2.81 15.02 -3.94
C LEU A 51 -2.38 16.41 -4.42
N LYS A 52 -2.77 16.82 -5.64
CA LYS A 52 -2.46 18.15 -6.18
C LYS A 52 -3.12 19.29 -5.41
N GLU A 53 -4.33 19.06 -4.88
CA GLU A 53 -5.01 20.04 -4.02
C GLU A 53 -4.25 20.31 -2.72
N ARG A 54 -3.61 19.29 -2.14
CA ARG A 54 -2.82 19.45 -0.90
C ARG A 54 -1.35 19.80 -1.15
N LEU A 55 -0.78 19.40 -2.29
CA LEU A 55 0.61 19.64 -2.64
C LEU A 55 0.75 20.58 -3.83
N ILE A 56 0.85 21.87 -3.51
CA ILE A 56 0.96 22.94 -4.49
C ILE A 56 2.35 22.92 -5.15
N GLY A 57 2.40 22.90 -6.48
CA GLY A 57 3.63 23.01 -7.27
C GLY A 57 4.47 21.74 -7.35
N GLN A 58 3.89 20.56 -7.06
CA GLN A 58 4.56 19.25 -7.11
C GLN A 58 3.89 18.29 -8.10
N ASP A 59 3.25 18.80 -9.15
CA ASP A 59 2.42 18.04 -10.09
C ASP A 59 3.16 16.84 -10.69
N GLN A 60 4.42 17.03 -11.13
CA GLN A 60 5.22 15.95 -11.70
C GLN A 60 5.45 14.80 -10.71
N ALA A 61 5.73 15.12 -9.44
CA ALA A 61 5.95 14.11 -8.41
C ALA A 61 4.64 13.36 -8.11
N VAL A 62 3.53 14.09 -8.03
CA VAL A 62 2.19 13.51 -7.83
C VAL A 62 1.82 12.57 -8.98
N ASP A 63 2.01 13.00 -10.23
CA ASP A 63 1.68 12.21 -11.42
C ASP A 63 2.54 10.93 -11.50
N ALA A 64 3.83 11.02 -11.16
CA ALA A 64 4.72 9.86 -11.11
C ALA A 64 4.29 8.83 -10.06
N VAL A 65 3.89 9.30 -8.86
CA VAL A 65 3.39 8.45 -7.78
C VAL A 65 2.08 7.77 -8.17
N ALA A 66 1.11 8.55 -8.69
CA ALA A 66 -0.18 8.03 -9.14
C ALA A 66 -0.01 6.96 -10.23
N ALA A 67 0.85 7.20 -11.23
CA ALA A 67 1.15 6.24 -12.28
C ALA A 67 1.79 4.95 -11.73
N ALA A 68 2.68 5.04 -10.75
CA ALA A 68 3.30 3.87 -10.13
C ALA A 68 2.27 3.00 -9.40
N LEU A 69 1.37 3.61 -8.64
CA LEU A 69 0.31 2.91 -7.91
C LEU A 69 -0.71 2.27 -8.85
N MET A 70 -1.09 2.97 -9.92
CA MET A 70 -1.98 2.44 -10.96
C MET A 70 -1.39 1.17 -11.61
N ARG A 71 -0.10 1.20 -12.00
CA ARG A 71 0.58 0.01 -12.55
C ARG A 71 0.56 -1.16 -11.57
N ALA A 72 0.82 -0.90 -10.29
CA ALA A 72 0.85 -1.92 -9.28
C ALA A 72 -0.51 -2.58 -9.05
N ARG A 73 -1.59 -1.80 -9.13
CA ARG A 73 -2.96 -2.28 -8.93
C ARG A 73 -3.56 -2.96 -10.15
N CYS A 74 -3.14 -2.61 -11.36
CA CYS A 74 -3.56 -3.29 -12.59
C CYS A 74 -2.87 -4.66 -12.82
N GLY A 75 -2.09 -5.15 -11.84
CA GLY A 75 -1.39 -6.44 -11.96
C GLY A 75 -0.21 -6.43 -12.95
N LEU A 76 0.19 -5.26 -13.44
CA LEU A 76 1.32 -5.09 -14.37
C LEU A 76 2.68 -5.02 -13.66
N LYS A 77 2.69 -5.31 -12.36
CA LYS A 77 3.86 -5.28 -11.48
C LYS A 77 4.36 -6.71 -11.25
N ASP A 78 5.67 -6.85 -11.13
CA ASP A 78 6.32 -8.06 -10.59
C ASP A 78 5.84 -8.33 -9.14
N PRO A 79 5.26 -9.50 -8.83
CA PRO A 79 4.81 -9.86 -7.49
C PRO A 79 5.91 -9.77 -6.43
N ASN A 80 7.18 -9.97 -6.82
CA ASN A 80 8.33 -9.97 -5.91
C ASN A 80 8.87 -8.56 -5.62
N ARG A 81 8.26 -7.50 -6.18
CA ARG A 81 8.70 -6.12 -5.98
C ARG A 81 7.71 -5.32 -5.13
N PRO A 82 8.14 -4.26 -4.43
CA PRO A 82 7.24 -3.33 -3.75
C PRO A 82 6.19 -2.74 -4.69
N ILE A 83 5.04 -2.30 -4.14
CA ILE A 83 3.96 -1.64 -4.91
C ILE A 83 4.52 -0.43 -5.68
N ALA A 84 5.30 0.40 -4.99
CA ALA A 84 6.05 1.49 -5.60
C ALA A 84 7.41 1.61 -4.90
N SER A 85 8.46 1.81 -5.68
CA SER A 85 9.79 2.19 -5.20
C SER A 85 10.10 3.56 -5.77
N LEU A 86 10.20 4.56 -4.90
CA LEU A 86 10.27 5.96 -5.28
C LEU A 86 11.44 6.63 -4.57
N LEU A 87 12.13 7.52 -5.27
CA LEU A 87 13.16 8.40 -4.71
C LEU A 87 12.72 9.84 -4.90
N LEU A 88 12.39 10.52 -3.80
CA LEU A 88 11.98 11.93 -3.81
C LEU A 88 13.22 12.80 -3.56
N VAL A 89 13.61 13.62 -4.53
CA VAL A 89 14.82 14.45 -4.49
C VAL A 89 14.45 15.94 -4.46
N GLY A 90 15.23 16.75 -3.74
CA GLY A 90 15.11 18.21 -3.73
C GLY A 90 15.56 18.85 -2.41
N PRO A 91 15.43 20.17 -2.25
CA PRO A 91 15.75 20.88 -1.00
C PRO A 91 14.83 20.48 0.17
N THR A 92 15.23 20.74 1.42
CA THR A 92 14.35 20.55 2.58
C THR A 92 13.15 21.49 2.51
N GLY A 93 11.99 21.05 3.04
CA GLY A 93 10.79 21.89 3.11
C GLY A 93 9.90 21.92 1.86
N VAL A 94 10.33 21.36 0.72
CA VAL A 94 9.55 21.36 -0.53
C VAL A 94 8.37 20.37 -0.58
N GLY A 95 8.07 19.70 0.53
CA GLY A 95 6.90 18.81 0.63
C GLY A 95 7.15 17.32 0.33
N LYS A 96 8.40 16.85 0.20
CA LYS A 96 8.69 15.41 0.00
C LYS A 96 8.06 14.50 1.06
N THR A 97 8.27 14.82 2.33
CA THR A 97 7.69 14.06 3.45
C THR A 97 6.18 14.23 3.53
N GLU A 98 5.68 15.41 3.15
CA GLU A 98 4.24 15.67 3.16
C GLU A 98 3.52 14.88 2.06
N LEU A 99 4.13 14.74 0.88
CA LEU A 99 3.63 13.87 -0.20
C LEU A 99 3.38 12.45 0.32
N VAL A 100 4.33 11.89 1.06
CA VAL A 100 4.23 10.53 1.61
C VAL A 100 3.12 10.45 2.66
N LYS A 101 2.99 11.45 3.54
CA LYS A 101 1.92 11.49 4.56
C LYS A 101 0.53 11.58 3.94
N VAL A 102 0.33 12.51 3.01
CA VAL A 102 -0.96 12.68 2.33
C VAL A 102 -1.27 11.44 1.50
N LEU A 103 -0.28 10.87 0.80
CA LEU A 103 -0.45 9.60 0.09
C LEU A 103 -0.91 8.48 1.03
N THR A 104 -0.30 8.35 2.20
CA THR A 104 -0.66 7.33 3.18
C THR A 104 -2.11 7.51 3.66
N GLU A 105 -2.48 8.76 3.99
CA GLU A 105 -3.85 9.11 4.39
C GLU A 105 -4.87 8.75 3.30
N GLN A 106 -4.59 9.08 2.03
CA GLN A 106 -5.51 8.82 0.92
C GLN A 106 -5.57 7.34 0.53
N TYR A 107 -4.45 6.63 0.60
CA TYR A 107 -4.35 5.25 0.12
C TYR A 107 -4.71 4.22 1.19
N PHE A 108 -4.35 4.44 2.45
CA PHE A 108 -4.62 3.53 3.57
C PHE A 108 -5.74 4.04 4.51
N GLY A 109 -6.29 5.22 4.26
CA GLY A 109 -7.36 5.83 5.06
C GLY A 109 -6.90 6.39 6.41
N ARG A 110 -5.62 6.20 6.78
CA ARG A 110 -5.09 6.59 8.08
C ARG A 110 -3.61 6.97 8.00
N ARG A 111 -3.20 8.03 8.71
CA ARG A 111 -1.81 8.55 8.66
C ARG A 111 -0.81 7.69 9.43
N ASP A 112 -1.25 7.03 10.48
CA ASP A 112 -0.49 6.14 11.37
C ASP A 112 -0.05 4.83 10.68
N ALA A 113 -0.62 4.51 9.52
CA ALA A 113 -0.12 3.42 8.67
C ALA A 113 1.28 3.72 8.08
N LEU A 114 1.77 4.96 8.16
CA LEU A 114 3.10 5.33 7.71
C LEU A 114 4.17 4.83 8.68
N ILE A 115 4.88 3.78 8.28
CA ILE A 115 6.11 3.36 8.93
C ILE A 115 7.24 4.28 8.44
N ARG A 116 7.79 5.10 9.34
CA ARG A 116 8.89 6.02 9.06
C ARG A 116 10.18 5.51 9.69
N LEU A 117 11.23 5.43 8.89
CA LEU A 117 12.59 5.16 9.34
C LEU A 117 13.44 6.41 9.11
N ASP A 118 14.06 6.93 10.16
CA ASP A 118 14.94 8.10 10.05
C ASP A 118 16.37 7.64 9.74
N MET A 119 16.83 7.87 8.50
CA MET A 119 18.13 7.39 8.04
C MET A 119 19.31 8.04 8.80
N SER A 120 19.11 9.20 9.41
CA SER A 120 20.15 9.81 10.25
C SER A 120 20.47 8.98 11.50
N GLU A 121 19.54 8.13 11.95
CA GLU A 121 19.78 7.21 13.08
C GLU A 121 20.59 5.96 12.69
N TYR A 122 20.73 5.69 11.38
CA TYR A 122 21.37 4.48 10.84
C TYR A 122 22.73 4.74 10.18
N MET A 123 23.38 5.87 10.48
CA MET A 123 24.68 6.22 9.89
C MET A 123 25.84 5.37 10.42
N GLU A 124 25.73 4.86 11.65
CA GLU A 124 26.79 4.09 12.30
C GLU A 124 26.64 2.59 12.06
N ARG A 125 27.76 1.89 11.91
CA ARG A 125 27.77 0.45 11.58
C ARG A 125 27.01 -0.41 12.60
N HIS A 126 27.00 -0.01 13.86
CA HIS A 126 26.36 -0.75 14.94
C HIS A 126 24.86 -0.47 15.06
N THR A 127 24.38 0.68 14.58
CA THR A 127 22.93 1.02 14.63
C THR A 127 22.11 0.28 13.59
N VAL A 128 22.75 -0.23 12.52
CA VAL A 128 22.14 -1.12 11.52
C VAL A 128 21.48 -2.34 12.16
N SER A 129 22.05 -2.88 13.24
CA SER A 129 21.51 -4.04 13.98
C SER A 129 20.08 -3.82 14.49
N ARG A 130 19.64 -2.56 14.69
CA ARG A 130 18.25 -2.26 15.07
C ARG A 130 17.25 -2.49 13.94
N MET A 131 17.70 -2.41 12.69
CA MET A 131 16.87 -2.62 11.50
C MET A 131 16.82 -4.08 11.06
N ILE A 132 17.98 -4.77 11.10
CA ILE A 132 18.09 -6.17 10.65
C ILE A 132 17.85 -7.19 11.77
N GLY A 133 17.83 -6.74 13.03
CA GLY A 133 17.85 -7.60 14.21
C GLY A 133 19.28 -7.83 14.71
N ALA A 134 19.42 -8.01 16.03
CA ALA A 134 20.68 -8.52 16.58
C ALA A 134 20.93 -9.93 16.00
N PRO A 135 22.19 -10.29 15.67
CA PRO A 135 22.51 -11.61 15.16
C PRO A 135 22.11 -12.73 16.12
#